data_AF-A0A8J9V384-F1
#
_entry.id   AF-A0A8J9V384-F1
#
_cell.length_a   1.000
_cell.length_b   1.000
_cell.length_c   1.000
_cell.angle_alpha   90.00
_cell.angle_beta   90.00
_cell.angle_gamma   90.00
#
_symmetry.space_group_name_H-M   'P 1'
#
loop_
_entity.id
_entity.type
_entity.pdbx_description
1 polymer ?
#
loop_
_entity_poly.entity_id
_entity_poly.type
_entity_poly.pdbx_seq_one_letter_code
_entity_poly.pdbx_strand_id
1 'polypeptide(L)'
;MADKDLEQRLQQLTLENAALQQKLTNFGSASESSPKSEEQAVCKVAVKLPPFWPDKPAVWFGQHGRDYEKIALDQLSIQDVEIRPYGLFIDPEIPYLGATPDGLIKEEAIVDVKCPISAHKIYA
;
A
#
# COMPACT_ATOMS: atom_id res chain seq x y z
N MET A 1 27.59 -47.88 23.97
CA MET A 1 26.59 -48.17 22.91
C MET A 1 25.75 -46.94 22.58
N ALA A 2 25.42 -46.06 23.53
CA ALA A 2 24.62 -44.85 23.28
C ALA A 2 25.29 -43.78 22.39
N ASP A 3 26.61 -43.64 22.44
CA ASP A 3 27.33 -42.58 21.70
C ASP A 3 27.33 -42.80 20.18
N LYS A 4 27.52 -44.05 19.75
CA LYS A 4 27.52 -44.43 18.33
C LYS A 4 26.15 -44.27 17.66
N ASP A 5 25.08 -44.50 18.42
CA ASP A 5 23.71 -44.33 17.93
C ASP A 5 23.39 -42.83 17.72
N LEU A 6 23.93 -41.98 18.60
CA LEU A 6 23.78 -40.53 18.53
C LEU A 6 24.57 -39.95 17.34
N GLU A 7 25.79 -40.43 17.10
CA GLU A 7 26.60 -40.09 15.92
C GLU A 7 25.92 -40.54 14.62
N GLN A 8 25.36 -41.75 14.58
CA GLN A 8 24.62 -42.25 13.43
C GLN A 8 23.38 -41.40 13.13
N ARG A 9 22.66 -40.99 14.17
CA ARG A 9 21.48 -40.14 14.03
C ARG A 9 21.84 -38.72 13.57
N LEU A 10 22.96 -38.19 14.03
CA LEU A 10 23.47 -36.89 13.56
C LEU A 10 23.86 -36.94 12.07
N GLN A 11 24.52 -38.03 11.65
CA GLN A 11 24.85 -38.26 10.24
C GLN A 11 23.60 -38.40 9.38
N GLN A 12 22.57 -39.10 9.86
CA GLN A 12 21.29 -39.25 9.18
C GLN A 12 20.58 -37.91 9.01
N LEU A 13 20.47 -37.10 10.07
CA LEU A 13 19.85 -35.77 10.02
C LEU A 13 20.59 -34.81 9.09
N THR A 14 21.91 -34.93 9.00
CA THR A 14 22.72 -34.10 8.10
C THR A 14 22.45 -34.44 6.64
N LEU A 15 22.34 -35.74 6.31
CA LEU A 15 21.97 -36.20 4.97
C LEU A 15 20.55 -35.78 4.58
N GLU A 16 19.59 -35.87 5.52
CA GLU A 16 18.21 -35.48 5.28
C GLU A 16 18.08 -33.96 5.03
N ASN A 17 18.76 -33.14 5.82
CA ASN A 17 18.79 -31.69 5.61
C ASN A 17 19.44 -31.31 4.27
N ALA A 18 20.51 -31.99 3.85
CA ALA A 18 21.13 -31.77 2.55
C ALA A 18 20.18 -32.13 1.38
N ALA A 19 19.42 -33.23 1.51
CA ALA A 19 18.43 -33.63 0.52
C ALA A 19 17.25 -32.65 0.44
N LEU A 20 16.80 -32.10 1.58
CA LEU A 20 15.75 -31.07 1.62
C LEU A 20 16.21 -29.76 0.98
N GLN A 21 17.46 -29.35 1.20
CA GLN A 21 18.03 -28.18 0.53
C GLN A 21 18.12 -28.35 -0.98
N GLN A 22 18.51 -29.54 -1.47
CA GLN A 22 18.49 -29.84 -2.91
C GLN A 22 17.07 -29.83 -3.49
N LYS A 23 16.07 -30.30 -2.74
CA LYS A 23 14.66 -30.21 -3.16
C LYS A 23 14.18 -28.77 -3.27
N LEU A 24 14.54 -27.90 -2.33
CA LEU A 24 14.20 -26.48 -2.36
C LEU A 24 14.87 -25.74 -3.53
N THR A 25 16.15 -26.02 -3.82
CA THR A 25 16.85 -25.41 -4.96
C THR A 25 16.26 -25.86 -6.30
N ASN A 26 15.86 -27.13 -6.41
CA ASN A 26 15.22 -27.66 -7.62
C ASN A 26 13.77 -27.15 -7.78
N PHE A 27 13.09 -26.80 -6.68
CA PHE A 27 11.81 -26.10 -6.73
C PHE A 27 11.97 -24.66 -7.23
N GLY A 28 13.05 -23.98 -6.86
CA GLY A 28 13.37 -22.64 -7.34
C GLY A 28 13.59 -22.58 -8.85
N SER A 29 14.26 -23.59 -9.43
CA SER A 29 14.56 -23.64 -10.86
C SER A 29 13.43 -24.23 -11.74
N ALA A 30 12.44 -24.91 -11.17
CA ALA A 30 11.26 -25.39 -11.90
C ALA A 30 10.13 -24.34 -12.00
N SER A 31 10.26 -23.19 -11.32
CA SER A 31 9.21 -22.16 -11.26
C SER A 31 9.17 -21.19 -12.44
N GLU A 32 10.05 -21.33 -13.44
CA GLU A 32 9.98 -20.49 -14.65
C GLU A 32 8.98 -20.99 -15.72
N SER A 33 8.25 -22.09 -15.50
CA SER A 33 7.34 -22.62 -16.55
C SER A 33 6.04 -23.31 -16.09
N SER A 34 5.34 -22.81 -15.08
CA SER A 34 3.95 -23.23 -14.82
C SER A 34 3.10 -22.13 -14.16
N PRO A 35 1.78 -22.11 -14.41
CA PRO A 35 0.97 -20.90 -14.38
C PRO A 35 0.88 -20.37 -12.96
N LYS A 36 1.15 -19.08 -12.81
CA LYS A 36 0.95 -18.33 -11.58
C LYS A 36 -0.47 -18.60 -11.09
N SER A 37 -0.59 -19.47 -10.08
CA SER A 37 -1.73 -19.44 -9.17
C SER A 37 -1.88 -17.98 -8.75
N GLU A 38 -3.11 -17.47 -8.76
CA GLU A 38 -3.49 -16.11 -8.42
C GLU A 38 -2.93 -15.70 -7.05
N GLU A 39 -1.65 -15.35 -7.03
CA GLU A 39 -1.06 -14.46 -6.07
C GLU A 39 -1.88 -13.20 -6.20
N GLN A 40 -2.67 -12.92 -5.17
CA GLN A 40 -3.41 -11.68 -5.01
C GLN A 40 -2.54 -10.55 -5.52
N ALA A 41 -2.88 -10.07 -6.71
CA ALA A 41 -2.18 -9.00 -7.37
C ALA A 41 -2.48 -7.76 -6.56
N VAL A 42 -1.75 -7.58 -5.44
CA VAL A 42 -1.48 -6.26 -4.92
C VAL A 42 -0.76 -5.60 -6.09
N CYS A 43 -1.51 -4.81 -6.86
CA CYS A 43 -1.00 -4.03 -7.95
C CYS A 43 0.18 -3.23 -7.39
N LYS A 44 1.41 -3.72 -7.63
CA LYS A 44 2.60 -2.91 -7.47
C LYS A 44 2.48 -1.82 -8.52
N VAL A 45 1.85 -0.71 -8.13
CA VAL A 45 1.92 0.54 -8.89
C VAL A 45 3.36 0.98 -8.77
N ALA A 46 4.20 0.47 -9.68
CA ALA A 46 5.56 0.95 -9.86
C ALA A 46 5.45 2.33 -10.49
N VAL A 47 5.18 3.35 -9.67
CA VAL A 47 5.40 4.73 -10.06
C VAL A 47 6.89 4.83 -10.35
N LYS A 48 7.28 5.00 -11.61
CA LYS A 48 8.67 5.35 -11.98
C LYS A 48 8.92 6.74 -11.42
N LEU A 49 9.43 6.80 -10.20
CA LEU A 49 9.78 8.04 -9.54
C LEU A 49 11.03 8.60 -10.26
N PRO A 50 10.99 9.86 -10.73
CA PRO A 50 12.16 10.48 -11.34
C PRO A 50 13.36 10.53 -10.38
N PRO A 51 14.59 10.49 -10.88
CA PRO A 51 15.81 10.43 -10.05
C PRO A 51 16.06 11.68 -9.19
N PHE A 52 15.28 12.75 -9.38
CA PHE A 52 15.35 13.97 -8.58
C PHE A 52 14.34 14.00 -7.41
N TRP A 53 13.57 12.93 -7.21
CA TRP A 53 12.58 12.87 -6.14
C TRP A 53 13.23 12.51 -4.81
N PRO A 54 12.79 13.11 -3.70
CA PRO A 54 13.35 12.83 -2.39
C PRO A 54 13.18 11.35 -2.05
N ASP A 55 14.04 10.81 -1.19
CA ASP A 55 14.06 9.40 -0.77
C ASP A 55 12.70 8.87 -0.27
N LYS A 56 11.78 9.78 0.10
CA LYS A 56 10.43 9.50 0.58
C LYS A 56 9.38 10.39 -0.11
N PRO A 57 9.05 10.14 -1.38
CA PRO A 57 8.18 11.03 -2.13
C PRO A 57 6.73 10.99 -1.63
N ALA A 58 6.28 9.85 -1.09
CA ALA A 58 4.97 9.74 -0.45
C ALA A 58 4.78 10.71 0.74
N VAL A 59 5.84 10.94 1.53
CA VAL A 59 5.81 11.91 2.64
C VAL A 59 5.62 13.32 2.10
N TRP A 60 6.29 13.63 0.98
CA TRP A 60 6.20 14.92 0.34
C TRP A 60 4.83 15.17 -0.32
N PHE A 61 4.25 14.18 -1.01
CA PHE A 61 2.86 14.26 -1.51
C PHE A 61 1.85 14.44 -0.39
N GLY A 62 2.00 13.66 0.68
CA GLY A 62 1.13 13.76 1.85
C GLY A 62 1.23 15.14 2.51
N GLN A 63 2.43 15.70 2.62
CA GLN A 63 2.61 17.05 3.18
C GLN A 63 1.96 18.12 2.30
N HIS A 64 2.21 18.09 0.98
CA HIS A 64 1.57 19.02 0.06
C HIS A 64 0.05 18.90 0.06
N GLY A 65 -0.49 17.66 0.11
CA GLY A 65 -1.91 17.42 0.31
C GLY A 65 -2.45 18.19 1.52
N ARG A 66 -1.87 17.93 2.69
CA ARG A 66 -2.26 18.57 3.96
C ARG A 66 -2.17 20.10 3.94
N ASP A 67 -1.12 20.65 3.33
CA ASP A 67 -0.89 22.09 3.32
C ASP A 67 -1.92 22.85 2.46
N TYR A 68 -2.38 22.24 1.36
CA TYR A 68 -3.23 22.90 0.38
C TYR A 68 -4.71 22.48 0.40
N GLU A 69 -5.05 21.37 1.06
CA GLU A 69 -6.43 20.86 1.16
C GLU A 69 -7.39 21.92 1.71
N LYS A 70 -7.03 22.57 2.82
CA LYS A 70 -7.86 23.64 3.40
C LYS A 70 -8.03 24.82 2.43
N ILE A 71 -6.97 25.20 1.73
CA ILE A 71 -7.01 26.31 0.76
C ILE A 71 -7.98 25.96 -0.39
N ALA A 72 -7.93 24.73 -0.88
CA ALA A 72 -8.84 24.26 -1.93
C ALA A 72 -10.30 24.20 -1.45
N LEU A 73 -10.55 23.78 -0.21
CA LEU A 73 -11.90 23.81 0.39
C LEU A 73 -12.41 25.24 0.59
N ASP A 74 -11.56 26.15 1.08
CA ASP A 74 -11.91 27.56 1.23
C ASP A 74 -12.25 28.18 -0.14
N GLN A 75 -11.51 27.85 -1.20
CA GLN A 75 -11.79 28.30 -2.57
C GLN A 75 -13.11 27.74 -3.13
N LEU A 76 -13.44 26.49 -2.80
CA LEU A 76 -14.71 25.88 -3.20
C LEU A 76 -15.90 26.52 -2.45
N SER A 77 -15.71 26.90 -1.19
CA SER A 77 -16.73 27.58 -0.36
C SER A 77 -17.12 28.96 -0.92
N ILE A 78 -16.18 29.65 -1.58
CA ILE A 78 -16.43 30.94 -2.25
C ILE A 78 -17.43 30.81 -3.42
N GLN A 79 -17.62 29.61 -3.97
CA GLN A 79 -18.57 29.35 -5.05
C GLN A 79 -20.03 29.19 -4.57
N ASP A 80 -20.36 29.74 -3.39
CA ASP A 80 -21.71 29.73 -2.76
C ASP A 80 -22.16 28.33 -2.30
N VAL A 81 -21.18 27.51 -1.91
CA VAL A 81 -21.38 26.14 -1.45
C VAL A 81 -20.90 26.03 -0.01
N GLU A 82 -21.82 25.90 0.95
CA GLU A 82 -21.46 25.68 2.36
C GLU A 82 -20.85 24.29 2.53
N ILE A 83 -19.53 24.24 2.79
CA ILE A 83 -18.81 23.01 3.09
C ILE A 83 -18.58 22.94 4.59
N ARG A 84 -19.07 21.87 5.22
CA ARG A 84 -18.80 21.61 6.64
C ARG A 84 -17.70 20.56 6.77
N PRO A 85 -16.78 20.70 7.74
CA PRO A 85 -15.81 19.67 8.07
C PRO A 85 -16.51 18.52 8.80
N TYR A 86 -16.14 17.28 8.47
CA TYR A 86 -16.70 16.08 9.09
C TYR A 86 -15.61 15.09 9.53
N GLY A 87 -16.02 14.15 10.38
CA GLY A 87 -15.18 13.06 10.86
C GLY A 87 -15.41 11.76 10.09
N LEU A 88 -15.14 10.66 10.77
CA LEU A 88 -15.36 9.32 10.25
C LEU A 88 -16.86 8.98 10.18
N PHE A 89 -17.34 8.62 8.99
CA PHE A 89 -18.64 8.00 8.78
C PHE A 89 -18.48 6.49 8.82
N ILE A 90 -19.31 5.81 9.60
CA ILE A 90 -19.41 4.35 9.61
C ILE A 90 -20.69 3.96 8.89
N ASP A 91 -20.61 2.95 8.02
CA ASP A 91 -21.77 2.41 7.34
C ASP A 91 -22.73 1.76 8.37
N PRO A 92 -24.03 2.10 8.36
CA PRO A 92 -24.98 1.62 9.36
C PRO A 92 -25.29 0.13 9.24
N GLU A 93 -25.09 -0.48 8.06
CA GLU A 93 -25.32 -1.91 7.80
C GLU A 93 -24.03 -2.73 7.92
N ILE A 94 -22.88 -2.12 7.61
CA ILE A 94 -21.56 -2.76 7.60
C ILE A 94 -20.61 -2.02 8.56
N PRO A 95 -20.59 -2.35 9.86
CA PRO A 95 -19.90 -1.55 10.88
C PRO A 95 -18.37 -1.43 10.75
N TYR A 96 -17.74 -2.26 9.92
CA TYR A 96 -16.30 -2.21 9.64
C TYR A 96 -15.96 -1.39 8.38
N LEU A 97 -16.97 -0.88 7.67
CA LEU A 97 -16.81 0.01 6.54
C LEU A 97 -16.99 1.46 7.00
N GLY A 98 -16.08 2.33 6.62
CA GLY A 98 -16.20 3.75 6.91
C GLY A 98 -15.32 4.61 6.02
N ALA A 99 -15.63 5.90 5.99
CA ALA A 99 -14.92 6.90 5.19
C ALA A 99 -14.83 8.23 5.94
N THR A 100 -13.75 8.97 5.71
CA THR A 100 -13.59 10.34 6.19
C THR A 100 -13.54 11.24 4.96
N PRO A 101 -14.66 11.86 4.56
CA PRO A 101 -14.66 12.81 3.46
C PRO A 101 -13.97 14.12 3.87
N ASP A 102 -13.35 14.81 2.91
CA ASP A 102 -12.68 16.09 3.15
C ASP A 102 -13.69 17.21 3.46
N GLY A 103 -14.92 17.07 2.94
CA GLY A 103 -16.06 17.91 3.33
C GLY A 103 -17.39 17.33 2.86
N LEU A 104 -18.49 17.85 3.41
CA LEU A 104 -19.83 17.63 2.85
C LEU A 104 -20.44 18.95 2.42
N ILE A 105 -21.15 18.86 1.29
CA ILE A 105 -22.00 19.92 0.78
C ILE A 105 -23.42 19.55 1.19
N LYS A 106 -23.93 20.25 2.21
CA LYS A 106 -25.23 19.94 2.82
C LYS A 106 -25.31 18.44 3.20
N GLU A 107 -26.44 17.79 2.94
CA GLU A 107 -26.67 16.36 3.20
C GLU A 107 -26.72 15.52 1.90
N GLU A 108 -26.38 16.12 0.75
CA GLU A 108 -26.61 15.52 -0.57
C GLU A 108 -25.33 15.13 -1.30
N ALA A 109 -24.19 15.76 -1.00
CA ALA A 109 -22.95 15.52 -1.74
C ALA A 109 -21.70 15.52 -0.85
N ILE A 110 -20.74 14.71 -1.28
CA ILE A 110 -19.43 14.53 -0.64
C ILE A 110 -18.37 15.25 -1.46
N VAL A 111 -17.40 15.87 -0.78
CA VAL A 111 -16.23 16.49 -1.38
C VAL A 111 -14.99 15.66 -1.04
N ASP A 112 -14.25 15.28 -2.08
CA ASP A 112 -12.91 14.68 -1.99
C ASP A 112 -11.95 15.57 -2.80
N VAL A 113 -11.00 16.19 -2.11
CA VAL A 113 -10.02 17.10 -2.69
C VAL A 113 -8.73 16.35 -2.96
N LYS A 114 -8.09 16.68 -4.08
CA LYS A 114 -6.74 16.22 -4.40
C LYS A 114 -5.88 17.40 -4.78
N CYS A 115 -4.73 17.52 -4.14
CA CYS A 115 -3.76 18.60 -4.37
C CYS A 115 -2.49 18.05 -5.06
N PRO A 116 -2.55 17.71 -6.36
CA PRO A 116 -1.40 17.14 -7.07
C PRO A 116 -0.32 18.21 -7.29
N ILE A 117 0.91 17.87 -6.91
CA ILE A 117 2.07 18.74 -7.07
C ILE A 117 2.36 19.05 -8.54
N SER A 118 2.12 18.09 -9.44
CA SER A 118 2.35 18.27 -10.87
C SER A 118 1.53 19.42 -11.48
N ALA A 119 0.35 19.72 -10.93
CA ALA A 119 -0.51 20.79 -11.42
C ALA A 119 -0.02 22.19 -11.01
N HIS A 120 0.86 22.28 -10.00
CA HIS A 120 1.41 23.56 -9.52
C HIS A 120 2.20 24.31 -10.61
N LYS A 121 2.79 23.59 -11.59
CA LYS A 121 3.56 24.20 -12.68
C LYS A 121 2.72 24.77 -13.83
N ILE A 122 1.41 24.55 -13.85
CA ILE A 122 0.55 24.97 -14.98
C ILE A 122 0.07 26.43 -14.81
N TYR A 123 0.13 26.99 -13.60
CA TYR A 123 -0.41 28.32 -13.27
C TYR A 123 0.62 29.29 -12.65
N ALA A 124 1.91 28.95 -12.72
CA ALA A 124 3.00 29.79 -12.22
C ALA A 124 3.57 30.70 -13.31
#